data_AF-A0A1V9ZCV2-F1
#
_entry.id   AF-A0A1V9ZCV2-F1
#
_cell.length_a   1.000
_cell.length_b   1.000
_cell.length_c   1.000
_cell.angle_alpha   90.00
_cell.angle_beta   90.00
_cell.angle_gamma   90.00
#
_symmetry.space_group_name_H-M   'P 1'
#
loop_
_entity.id
_entity.type
_entity.pdbx_description
1 polymer ?
#
loop_
_entity_poly.entity_id
_entity_poly.type
_entity_poly.pdbx_seq_one_letter_code
_entity_poly.pdbx_strand_id
1 'polypeptide(L)'
;MLAAIVARRAQVRHVCKAFSSFGAGSGSSSRPLELKYLEGNGALALALPLPLADSGVLESAEGELGLGMRVFSMQPTSSVGSFVAQIQQEDPSVKDIQVRTAKGVSFPPETTFSTLMADDFQIALNDKVLKVAAPVFTGDAYTSLPQDGQLDIRSVAHKAAIIKLRETIENHPKWKIDVTEFRKLAAEHGIPKKQANQVLHAFHQVGIVFHFSQSPDEELKTAVFLKPKNVLDTYFDSLGLTPPTTQQYIEKRQLLEAELASIMPEHDALQHLKNELDNVAHKRTSIFCYLSSLGLVGSFSLYAWLSFIHFSWDIMEPVTYFTGFGVSIVGYTWWTFTNKEYDYENIYDYLFQRRRRKLYDRASFDETKLGVLRARVAAIQKEIDVIAAKAAKPTCIQGQFIKEA
;
A
#
# COMPACT_ATOMS: atom_id res chain seq x y z
N MET A 1 37.99 37.21 -5.68
CA MET A 1 37.82 37.58 -7.10
C MET A 1 37.85 36.36 -8.05
N LEU A 2 38.82 35.46 -7.96
CA LEU A 2 38.92 34.27 -8.84
C LEU A 2 37.73 33.31 -8.77
N ALA A 3 37.14 33.06 -7.58
CA ALA A 3 35.97 32.18 -7.44
C ALA A 3 34.71 32.71 -8.15
N ALA A 4 34.51 34.03 -8.16
CA ALA A 4 33.39 34.66 -8.86
C ALA A 4 33.55 34.62 -10.39
N ILE A 5 34.80 34.68 -10.89
CA ILE A 5 35.13 34.59 -12.32
C ILE A 5 34.97 33.14 -12.81
N VAL A 6 35.32 32.15 -12.00
CA VAL A 6 35.13 30.72 -12.32
C VAL A 6 33.64 30.34 -12.29
N ALA A 7 32.88 30.83 -11.30
CA ALA A 7 31.42 30.65 -11.26
C ALA A 7 30.73 31.30 -12.48
N ARG A 8 31.12 32.53 -12.86
CA ARG A 8 30.64 33.18 -14.08
C ARG A 8 31.00 32.39 -15.35
N ARG A 9 32.22 31.86 -15.47
CA ARG A 9 32.63 31.07 -16.65
C ARG A 9 31.90 29.72 -16.76
N ALA A 10 31.62 29.06 -15.63
CA ALA A 10 30.81 27.84 -15.60
C ALA A 10 29.34 28.12 -15.96
N GLN A 11 28.78 29.21 -15.42
CA GLN A 11 27.42 29.64 -15.73
C GLN A 11 27.27 30.03 -17.21
N VAL A 12 28.26 30.71 -17.80
CA VAL A 12 28.29 31.03 -19.24
C VAL A 12 28.39 29.77 -20.12
N ARG A 13 29.18 28.75 -19.74
CA ARG A 13 29.25 27.48 -20.49
C ARG A 13 27.93 26.70 -20.47
N HIS A 14 27.25 26.62 -19.32
CA HIS A 14 25.94 25.97 -19.24
C HIS A 14 24.86 26.74 -19.99
N VAL A 15 24.92 28.07 -19.99
CA VAL A 15 24.00 28.94 -20.75
C VAL A 15 24.20 28.81 -22.27
N CYS A 16 25.44 28.71 -22.76
CA CYS A 16 25.70 28.44 -24.19
C CYS A 16 25.16 27.08 -24.64
N LYS A 17 25.25 26.04 -23.80
CA LYS A 17 24.66 24.71 -24.07
C LYS A 17 23.13 24.75 -24.06
N ALA A 18 22.54 25.59 -23.19
CA ALA A 18 21.09 25.84 -23.16
C ALA A 18 20.60 26.53 -24.45
N PHE A 19 21.38 27.49 -24.98
CA PHE A 19 21.07 28.22 -26.21
C PHE A 19 20.94 27.29 -27.43
N SER A 20 21.81 26.27 -27.56
CA SER A 20 21.67 25.25 -28.61
C SER A 20 20.44 24.35 -28.48
N SER A 21 19.78 24.31 -27.31
CA SER A 21 18.55 23.54 -27.08
C SER A 21 17.26 24.33 -27.37
N PHE A 22 17.36 25.66 -27.51
CA PHE A 22 16.23 26.50 -27.90
C PHE A 22 16.15 26.52 -29.43
N GLY A 23 15.09 25.97 -30.01
CA GLY A 23 14.94 25.89 -31.47
C GLY A 23 14.98 27.27 -32.13
N ALA A 24 15.54 27.34 -33.35
CA ALA A 24 15.84 28.54 -34.13
C ALA A 24 14.64 29.45 -34.53
N GLY A 25 13.46 29.25 -33.93
CA GLY A 25 12.23 29.99 -34.23
C GLY A 25 11.53 30.64 -33.02
N SER A 26 12.20 30.75 -31.87
CA SER A 26 11.61 31.22 -30.60
C SER A 26 11.36 32.75 -30.50
N GLY A 27 11.24 33.46 -31.63
CA GLY A 27 11.11 34.94 -31.65
C GLY A 27 9.92 35.50 -32.42
N SER A 28 9.07 34.65 -33.01
CA SER A 28 7.84 35.09 -33.69
C SER A 28 6.72 35.34 -32.68
N SER A 29 5.94 36.41 -32.85
CA SER A 29 4.77 36.74 -32.00
C SER A 29 3.71 35.63 -31.89
N SER A 30 3.81 34.57 -32.71
CA SER A 30 2.87 33.45 -32.75
C SER A 30 3.27 32.20 -31.96
N ARG A 31 4.54 32.02 -31.55
CA ARG A 31 4.98 30.83 -30.80
C ARG A 31 5.31 31.17 -29.33
N PRO A 32 4.81 30.41 -28.35
CA PRO A 32 5.16 30.62 -26.96
C PRO A 32 6.63 30.30 -26.71
N LEU A 33 7.28 31.11 -25.88
CA LEU A 33 8.63 30.88 -25.39
C LEU A 33 8.63 29.67 -24.46
N GLU A 34 9.62 28.79 -24.58
CA GLU A 34 9.74 27.63 -23.70
C GLU A 34 10.53 28.00 -22.45
N LEU A 35 10.02 27.62 -21.29
CA LEU A 35 10.79 27.61 -20.04
C LEU A 35 11.29 26.19 -19.82
N LYS A 36 12.62 25.98 -19.79
CA LYS A 36 13.24 24.66 -19.69
C LYS A 36 13.95 24.46 -18.36
N TYR A 37 14.04 23.21 -17.90
CA TYR A 37 14.96 22.84 -16.83
C TYR A 37 16.35 22.61 -17.41
N LEU A 38 17.38 23.13 -16.75
CA LEU A 38 18.77 22.83 -17.04
C LEU A 38 19.19 21.54 -16.32
N GLU A 39 19.80 20.63 -17.09
CA GLU A 39 20.36 19.39 -16.58
C GLU A 39 21.53 19.68 -15.62
N GLY A 40 21.50 19.07 -14.43
CA GLY A 40 22.59 19.10 -13.44
C GLY A 40 22.29 19.88 -12.15
N ASN A 41 21.62 21.03 -12.21
CA ASN A 41 21.35 21.86 -11.02
C ASN A 41 19.86 22.18 -10.78
N GLY A 42 18.96 21.69 -11.64
CA GLY A 42 17.52 21.89 -11.51
C GLY A 42 17.07 23.34 -11.64
N ALA A 43 17.92 24.21 -12.19
CA ALA A 43 17.62 25.60 -12.51
C ALA A 43 16.72 25.69 -13.75
N LEU A 44 15.99 26.78 -13.85
CA LEU A 44 15.16 27.13 -14.99
C LEU A 44 15.93 28.04 -15.94
N ALA A 45 15.76 27.84 -17.24
CA ALA A 45 16.29 28.67 -18.30
C ALA A 45 15.15 29.21 -19.17
N LEU A 46 15.15 30.53 -19.37
CA LEU A 46 14.21 31.24 -20.24
C LEU A 46 14.97 32.13 -21.21
N ALA A 47 14.72 31.97 -22.51
CA ALA A 47 15.27 32.84 -23.53
C ALA A 47 14.28 33.98 -23.84
N LEU A 48 14.70 35.23 -23.65
CA LEU A 48 13.89 36.42 -23.91
C LEU A 48 14.53 37.31 -24.99
N PRO A 49 13.77 37.81 -25.97
CA PRO A 49 14.23 38.85 -26.88
C PRO A 49 14.28 40.19 -26.13
N LEU A 50 15.47 40.75 -25.92
CA LEU A 50 15.63 42.08 -25.31
C LEU A 50 15.91 43.15 -26.39
N PRO A 51 15.33 44.36 -26.25
CA PRO A 51 15.54 45.44 -27.21
C PRO A 51 16.85 46.19 -26.91
N LEU A 52 17.98 45.74 -27.46
CA LEU A 52 19.22 46.52 -27.38
C LEU A 52 19.05 47.88 -28.10
N ALA A 53 19.19 48.97 -27.36
CA ALA A 53 19.31 50.31 -27.91
C ALA A 53 20.66 50.47 -28.63
N ASP A 54 20.63 50.97 -29.88
CA ASP A 54 21.72 51.49 -30.71
C ASP A 54 23.15 51.00 -30.37
N SER A 55 23.64 50.02 -31.12
CA SER A 55 25.06 50.00 -31.49
C SER A 55 25.15 49.89 -33.01
N GLY A 56 25.80 50.88 -33.60
CA GLY A 56 25.81 51.14 -35.02
C GLY A 56 26.39 50.00 -35.85
N VAL A 57 26.05 50.08 -37.13
CA VAL A 57 26.65 49.40 -38.28
C VAL A 57 28.08 48.93 -38.00
N LEU A 58 28.25 47.61 -37.84
CA LEU A 58 29.43 46.91 -38.31
C LEU A 58 28.92 45.66 -39.02
N GLU A 59 28.85 45.75 -40.36
CA GLU A 59 28.92 44.59 -41.22
C GLU A 59 30.17 43.80 -40.83
N SER A 60 29.98 42.65 -40.19
CA SER A 60 31.00 41.60 -40.15
C SER A 60 30.48 40.45 -40.97
N ALA A 61 31.15 40.24 -42.09
CA ALA A 61 30.95 39.14 -43.00
C ALA A 61 31.38 37.84 -42.32
N GLU A 62 30.39 37.10 -41.82
CA GLU A 62 30.27 35.63 -41.83
C GLU A 62 29.00 35.30 -41.04
N GLY A 63 28.14 34.45 -41.62
CA GLY A 63 26.73 34.36 -41.24
C GLY A 63 26.48 33.74 -39.87
N GLU A 64 26.19 34.57 -38.87
CA GLU A 64 25.36 34.22 -37.72
C GLU A 64 24.25 35.26 -37.57
N LEU A 65 23.01 34.84 -37.83
CA LEU A 65 21.81 35.65 -37.59
C LEU A 65 21.63 35.82 -36.07
N GLY A 66 22.25 36.87 -35.52
CA GLY A 66 22.13 37.27 -34.12
C GLY A 66 20.71 37.77 -33.80
N LEU A 67 19.77 36.85 -33.59
CA LEU A 67 18.53 37.15 -32.88
C LEU A 67 18.93 37.59 -31.46
N GLY A 68 18.62 38.83 -31.06
CA GLY A 68 18.92 39.44 -29.74
C GLY A 68 18.24 38.77 -28.54
N MET A 69 18.33 37.44 -28.46
CA MET A 69 17.78 36.59 -27.41
C MET A 69 18.80 36.45 -26.29
N ARG A 70 18.40 36.80 -25.06
CA ARG A 70 19.19 36.62 -23.84
C ARG A 70 18.59 35.50 -23.01
N VAL A 71 19.44 34.58 -22.56
CA VAL A 71 19.02 33.46 -21.72
C VAL A 71 19.23 33.83 -20.26
N PHE A 72 18.14 33.77 -19.49
CA PHE A 72 18.14 33.98 -18.06
C PHE A 72 18.07 32.64 -17.35
N SER A 73 18.93 32.46 -16.35
CA SER A 73 18.92 31.29 -15.48
C SER A 73 18.50 31.68 -14.07
N MET A 74 17.52 30.96 -13.51
CA MET A 74 16.95 31.20 -12.19
C MET A 74 16.61 29.90 -11.48
N GLN A 75 16.57 29.89 -10.16
CA GLN A 75 16.10 28.72 -9.40
C GLN A 75 14.56 28.71 -9.31
N PRO A 76 13.90 27.54 -9.21
CA PRO A 76 12.44 27.47 -9.00
C PRO A 76 11.95 28.19 -7.73
N THR A 77 12.82 28.34 -6.73
CA THR A 77 12.55 29.09 -5.49
C THR A 77 12.73 30.60 -5.64
N SER A 78 13.26 31.07 -6.77
CA SER A 78 13.43 32.51 -7.03
C SER A 78 12.07 33.17 -7.18
N SER A 79 11.96 34.42 -6.74
CA SER A 79 10.73 35.18 -6.85
C SER A 79 10.64 35.90 -8.20
N VAL A 80 9.43 36.20 -8.65
CA VAL A 80 9.17 37.00 -9.86
C VAL A 80 9.90 38.35 -9.78
N GLY A 81 9.92 38.99 -8.61
CA GLY A 81 10.62 40.26 -8.40
C GLY A 81 12.13 40.15 -8.60
N SER A 82 12.75 39.06 -8.13
CA SER A 82 14.19 38.83 -8.33
C SER A 82 14.54 38.63 -9.82
N PHE A 83 13.66 37.98 -10.57
CA PHE A 83 13.82 37.77 -12.00
C PHE A 83 13.61 39.07 -12.81
N VAL A 84 12.61 39.86 -12.44
CA VAL A 84 12.37 41.19 -13.02
C VAL A 84 13.59 42.09 -12.83
N ALA A 85 14.15 42.12 -11.61
CA ALA A 85 15.37 42.87 -11.31
C ALA A 85 16.57 42.38 -12.14
N GLN A 86 16.70 41.06 -12.36
CA GLN A 86 17.75 40.48 -13.19
C GLN A 86 17.64 40.93 -14.65
N ILE A 87 16.43 41.05 -15.20
CA ILE A 87 16.23 41.54 -16.57
C ILE A 87 16.54 43.03 -16.67
N GLN A 88 16.06 43.84 -15.73
CA GLN A 88 16.32 45.29 -15.70
C GLN A 88 17.81 45.63 -15.51
N GLN A 89 18.55 44.80 -14.76
CA GLN A 89 19.99 44.95 -14.61
C GLN A 89 20.76 44.62 -15.89
N GLU A 90 20.29 43.62 -16.66
CA GLU A 90 20.94 43.19 -17.91
C GLU A 90 20.65 44.15 -19.07
N ASP A 91 19.44 44.74 -19.11
CA ASP A 91 19.05 45.73 -20.12
C ASP A 91 18.27 46.90 -19.51
N PRO A 92 18.92 48.06 -19.30
CA PRO A 92 18.27 49.25 -18.72
C PRO A 92 17.27 49.94 -19.66
N SER A 93 17.15 49.51 -20.92
CA SER A 93 16.16 50.05 -21.87
C SER A 93 14.73 49.51 -21.61
N VAL A 94 14.60 48.45 -20.81
CA VAL A 94 13.32 47.84 -20.43
C VAL A 94 12.68 48.67 -19.31
N LYS A 95 11.66 49.47 -19.64
CA LYS A 95 11.00 50.40 -18.70
C LYS A 95 9.83 49.78 -17.95
N ASP A 96 9.04 48.93 -18.62
CA ASP A 96 7.92 48.21 -18.00
C ASP A 96 8.09 46.71 -18.23
N ILE A 97 8.13 45.93 -17.15
CA ILE A 97 8.20 44.49 -17.19
C ILE A 97 7.24 43.90 -16.15
N GLN A 98 6.33 43.05 -16.63
CA GLN A 98 5.34 42.40 -15.77
C GLN A 98 5.17 40.94 -16.16
N VAL A 99 5.20 40.07 -15.16
CA VAL A 99 4.86 38.67 -15.35
C VAL A 99 3.38 38.49 -15.00
N ARG A 100 2.60 38.03 -15.98
CA ARG A 100 1.14 37.95 -15.92
C ARG A 100 0.67 36.50 -16.11
N THR A 101 -0.46 36.16 -15.54
CA THR A 101 -1.19 34.92 -15.85
C THR A 101 -1.59 34.89 -17.32
N ALA A 102 -1.96 33.71 -17.85
CA ALA A 102 -2.55 33.59 -19.20
C ALA A 102 -3.79 34.49 -19.44
N LYS A 103 -4.43 34.96 -18.38
CA LYS A 103 -5.60 35.87 -18.40
C LYS A 103 -5.22 37.36 -18.28
N GLY A 104 -3.93 37.70 -18.24
CA GLY A 104 -3.43 39.08 -18.20
C GLY A 104 -3.31 39.71 -16.80
N VAL A 105 -3.56 38.96 -15.72
CA VAL A 105 -3.41 39.46 -14.34
C VAL A 105 -1.96 39.36 -13.89
N SER A 106 -1.36 40.45 -13.38
CA SER A 106 0.02 40.46 -12.89
C SER A 106 0.20 39.60 -11.64
N PHE A 107 1.29 38.83 -11.58
CA PHE A 107 1.71 38.12 -10.38
C PHE A 107 2.38 39.09 -9.39
N PRO A 108 2.18 38.92 -8.07
CA PRO A 108 2.93 39.63 -7.05
C PRO A 108 4.43 39.33 -7.10
N PRO A 109 5.32 40.29 -6.76
CA PRO A 109 6.77 40.13 -6.86
C PRO A 109 7.34 39.04 -5.96
N GLU A 110 6.67 38.69 -4.87
CA GLU A 110 7.03 37.61 -3.93
C GLU A 110 6.71 36.20 -4.45
N THR A 111 5.92 36.08 -5.52
CA THR A 111 5.52 34.79 -6.09
C THR A 111 6.75 34.03 -6.59
N THR A 112 6.90 32.77 -6.20
CA THR A 112 8.00 31.93 -6.67
C THR A 112 7.73 31.32 -8.05
N PHE A 113 8.79 31.03 -8.80
CA PHE A 113 8.66 30.35 -10.09
C PHE A 113 8.04 28.95 -9.97
N SER A 114 8.24 28.25 -8.85
CA SER A 114 7.56 26.97 -8.56
C SER A 114 6.03 27.07 -8.63
N THR A 115 5.47 28.15 -8.12
CA THR A 115 4.02 28.40 -8.08
C THR A 115 3.53 28.91 -9.43
N LEU A 116 4.35 29.73 -10.08
CA LEU A 116 4.05 30.32 -11.38
C LEU A 116 4.02 29.29 -12.52
N MET A 117 4.86 28.27 -12.47
CA MET A 117 4.90 27.17 -13.46
C MET A 117 3.73 26.18 -13.35
N ALA A 118 2.78 26.39 -12.43
CA ALA A 118 1.59 25.55 -12.34
C ALA A 118 0.72 25.63 -13.62
N ASP A 119 0.75 26.79 -14.30
CA ASP A 119 0.05 27.05 -15.55
C ASP A 119 0.95 27.87 -16.50
N ASP A 120 0.54 28.04 -17.76
CA ASP A 120 1.24 28.94 -18.68
C ASP A 120 1.03 30.40 -18.27
N PHE A 121 2.04 31.21 -18.55
CA PHE A 121 2.07 32.61 -18.16
C PHE A 121 2.52 33.49 -19.33
N GLN A 122 2.49 34.79 -19.11
CA GLN A 122 2.88 35.80 -20.10
C GLN A 122 3.88 36.75 -19.46
N ILE A 123 4.84 37.23 -20.24
CA ILE A 123 5.75 38.31 -19.85
C ILE A 123 5.44 39.49 -20.74
N ALA A 124 4.97 40.58 -20.15
CA ALA A 124 4.85 41.86 -20.83
C ALA A 124 6.19 42.61 -20.70
N LEU A 125 6.85 42.87 -21.82
CA LEU A 125 8.06 43.69 -21.94
C LEU A 125 7.72 44.93 -22.78
N ASN A 126 7.64 46.10 -22.14
CA ASN A 126 7.16 47.34 -22.75
C ASN A 126 5.81 47.08 -23.45
N ASP A 127 5.73 47.27 -24.78
CA ASP A 127 4.51 47.07 -25.57
C ASP A 127 4.33 45.64 -26.12
N LYS A 128 5.24 44.70 -25.80
CA LYS A 128 5.20 43.32 -26.31
C LYS A 128 4.77 42.34 -25.23
N VAL A 129 3.76 41.53 -25.51
CA VAL A 129 3.32 40.42 -24.66
C VAL A 129 3.84 39.11 -25.22
N LEU A 130 4.73 38.46 -24.47
CA LEU A 130 5.34 37.19 -24.81
C LEU A 130 4.67 36.08 -24.01
N LYS A 131 4.08 35.10 -24.70
CA LYS A 131 3.53 33.91 -24.05
C LYS A 131 4.68 32.99 -23.64
N VAL A 132 4.68 32.47 -22.42
CA VAL A 132 5.66 31.52 -21.93
C VAL A 132 4.96 30.23 -21.56
N ALA A 133 5.35 29.14 -22.21
CA ALA A 133 4.91 27.80 -21.86
C ALA A 133 5.70 27.33 -20.63
N ALA A 134 4.99 27.02 -19.55
CA ALA A 134 5.61 26.42 -18.37
C ALA A 134 6.16 25.03 -18.72
N PRO A 135 7.28 24.60 -18.10
CA PRO A 135 7.85 23.28 -18.36
C PRO A 135 6.83 22.22 -17.98
N VAL A 136 6.34 21.49 -18.97
CA VAL A 136 5.66 20.23 -18.73
C VAL A 136 6.77 19.20 -18.53
N PHE A 137 6.68 18.38 -17.47
CA PHE A 137 7.56 17.22 -17.33
C PHE A 137 7.23 16.25 -18.49
N THR A 138 7.87 16.44 -19.64
CA THR A 138 7.65 15.66 -20.86
C THR A 138 8.83 14.75 -21.13
N GLY A 139 8.53 13.53 -21.59
CA GLY A 139 9.50 12.62 -22.22
C GLY A 139 10.56 12.08 -21.26
N ASP A 140 11.64 12.84 -21.09
CA ASP A 140 12.88 12.44 -20.40
C ASP A 140 12.83 12.70 -18.88
N ALA A 141 11.76 13.32 -18.39
CA ALA A 141 11.51 13.46 -16.96
C ALA A 141 11.02 12.17 -16.27
N TYR A 142 10.68 11.14 -17.05
CA TYR A 142 10.29 9.82 -16.54
C TYR A 142 11.47 8.85 -16.43
N THR A 143 12.63 9.19 -17.03
CA THR A 143 13.89 8.48 -16.85
C THR A 143 14.46 8.84 -15.48
N SER A 144 14.30 7.93 -14.52
CA SER A 144 14.92 8.01 -13.19
C SER A 144 16.45 8.01 -13.20
N LEU A 145 17.04 7.89 -14.39
CA LEU A 145 18.48 7.90 -14.68
C LEU A 145 18.70 8.71 -15.96
N PRO A 146 19.03 10.02 -15.87
CA PRO A 146 19.72 10.72 -16.95
C PRO A 146 21.05 10.01 -17.24
N GLN A 147 21.62 10.21 -18.43
CA GLN A 147 22.86 9.56 -18.90
C GLN A 147 24.08 9.70 -17.94
N ASP A 148 24.00 10.60 -16.96
CA ASP A 148 25.02 10.85 -15.93
C ASP A 148 24.93 9.94 -14.67
N GLY A 149 23.94 9.04 -14.59
CA GLY A 149 23.85 8.03 -13.51
C GLY A 149 23.44 8.55 -12.12
N GLN A 150 23.07 9.83 -12.00
CA GLN A 150 22.62 10.43 -10.74
C GLN A 150 21.08 10.44 -10.65
N LEU A 151 20.53 9.93 -9.54
CA LEU A 151 19.08 9.82 -9.31
C LEU A 151 18.45 11.22 -9.15
N ASP A 152 17.55 11.60 -10.07
CA ASP A 152 16.79 12.85 -9.92
C ASP A 152 15.64 12.67 -8.90
N ILE A 153 15.80 13.30 -7.74
CA ILE A 153 14.84 13.28 -6.61
C ILE A 153 13.44 13.75 -7.04
N ARG A 154 13.34 14.65 -8.03
CA ARG A 154 12.06 15.17 -8.53
C ARG A 154 11.31 14.14 -9.35
N SER A 155 12.00 13.41 -10.22
CA SER A 155 11.41 12.27 -10.95
C SER A 155 10.87 11.21 -10.00
N VAL A 156 11.59 10.94 -8.90
CA VAL A 156 11.17 9.97 -7.87
C VAL A 156 9.93 10.46 -7.12
N ALA A 157 9.90 11.74 -6.73
CA ALA A 157 8.74 12.34 -6.08
C ALA A 157 7.50 12.30 -6.98
N HIS A 158 7.65 12.55 -8.29
CA HIS A 158 6.56 12.44 -9.26
C HIS A 158 6.07 11.00 -9.42
N LYS A 159 6.97 10.01 -9.51
CA LYS A 159 6.59 8.59 -9.52
C LYS A 159 5.87 8.20 -8.23
N ALA A 160 6.31 8.71 -7.07
CA ALA A 160 5.63 8.49 -5.79
C ALA A 160 4.22 9.09 -5.77
N ALA A 161 4.02 10.26 -6.38
CA ALA A 161 2.69 10.85 -6.55
C ALA A 161 1.77 9.97 -7.42
N ILE A 162 2.29 9.41 -8.53
CA ILE A 162 1.55 8.47 -9.39
C ILE A 162 1.20 7.18 -8.64
N ILE A 163 2.11 6.65 -7.83
CA ILE A 163 1.86 5.45 -7.00
C ILE A 163 0.75 5.72 -6.00
N LYS A 164 0.77 6.87 -5.30
CA LYS A 164 -0.30 7.26 -4.38
C LYS A 164 -1.64 7.43 -5.11
N LEU A 165 -1.63 8.10 -6.27
CA LEU A 165 -2.82 8.25 -7.11
C LEU A 165 -3.42 6.89 -7.48
N ARG A 166 -2.57 5.92 -7.89
CA ARG A 166 -3.01 4.55 -8.20
C ARG A 166 -3.67 3.89 -7.00
N GLU A 167 -3.07 3.99 -5.81
CA GLU A 167 -3.63 3.42 -4.57
C GLU A 167 -5.02 4.02 -4.24
N THR A 168 -5.19 5.34 -4.44
CA THR A 168 -6.48 6.01 -4.24
C THR A 168 -7.53 5.55 -5.26
N ILE A 169 -7.13 5.34 -6.51
CA ILE A 169 -8.01 4.82 -7.57
C ILE A 169 -8.47 3.40 -7.27
N GLU A 170 -7.56 2.52 -6.83
CA GLU A 170 -7.87 1.12 -6.52
C GLU A 170 -8.87 1.00 -5.36
N ASN A 171 -8.73 1.84 -4.34
CA ASN A 171 -9.61 1.87 -3.17
C ASN A 171 -10.87 2.73 -3.38
N HIS A 172 -11.07 3.28 -4.57
CA HIS A 172 -12.19 4.18 -4.83
C HIS A 172 -13.55 3.42 -4.76
N PRO A 173 -14.57 3.98 -4.10
CA PRO A 173 -15.86 3.30 -3.96
C PRO A 173 -16.59 3.20 -5.30
N LYS A 174 -16.55 4.23 -6.14
CA LYS A 174 -17.16 4.22 -7.48
C LYS A 174 -16.28 3.46 -8.46
N TRP A 175 -16.90 2.70 -9.36
CA TRP A 175 -16.23 2.00 -10.46
C TRP A 175 -16.07 2.86 -11.72
N LYS A 176 -16.81 3.97 -11.82
CA LYS A 176 -16.84 4.94 -12.93
C LYS A 176 -16.80 6.36 -12.36
N ILE A 177 -15.96 7.23 -12.94
CA ILE A 177 -15.89 8.67 -12.67
C ILE A 177 -15.79 9.46 -13.98
N ASP A 178 -15.91 10.78 -13.92
CA ASP A 178 -15.68 11.65 -15.09
C ASP A 178 -14.20 12.06 -15.22
N VAL A 179 -13.73 12.38 -16.43
CA VAL A 179 -12.37 12.88 -16.70
C VAL A 179 -12.06 14.12 -15.84
N THR A 180 -13.05 14.97 -15.60
CA THR A 180 -12.85 16.16 -14.76
C THR A 180 -12.60 15.81 -13.29
N GLU A 181 -13.28 14.78 -12.78
CA GLU A 181 -13.09 14.23 -11.43
C GLU A 181 -11.70 13.58 -11.32
N PHE A 182 -11.28 12.82 -12.34
CA PHE A 182 -9.93 12.25 -12.40
C PHE A 182 -8.84 13.33 -12.34
N ARG A 183 -9.00 14.43 -13.09
CA ARG A 183 -8.04 15.54 -13.07
C ARG A 183 -7.94 16.23 -11.71
N LYS A 184 -9.05 16.33 -10.97
CA LYS A 184 -9.05 16.85 -9.58
C LYS A 184 -8.29 15.90 -8.66
N LEU A 185 -8.56 14.61 -8.76
CA LEU A 185 -7.91 13.56 -7.97
C LEU A 185 -6.39 13.51 -8.23
N ALA A 186 -5.97 13.68 -9.49
CA ALA A 186 -4.56 13.82 -9.84
C ALA A 186 -3.91 15.08 -9.24
N ALA A 187 -4.62 16.21 -9.27
CA ALA A 187 -4.13 17.48 -8.71
C ALA A 187 -3.97 17.41 -7.17
N GLU A 188 -4.87 16.74 -6.46
CA GLU A 188 -4.77 16.49 -5.01
C GLU A 188 -3.50 15.71 -4.63
N HIS A 189 -3.02 14.85 -5.52
CA HIS A 189 -1.80 14.06 -5.34
C HIS A 189 -0.53 14.77 -5.86
N GLY A 190 -0.64 16.03 -6.30
CA GLY A 190 0.51 16.82 -6.76
C GLY A 190 0.87 16.61 -8.24
N ILE A 191 -0.04 16.07 -9.05
CA ILE A 191 0.15 15.92 -10.50
C ILE A 191 -0.44 17.14 -11.23
N PRO A 192 0.36 17.90 -12.02
CA PRO A 192 -0.12 19.03 -12.79
C PRO A 192 -1.24 18.66 -13.78
N LYS A 193 -2.20 19.55 -13.99
CA LYS A 193 -3.38 19.33 -14.87
C LYS A 193 -3.01 18.91 -16.29
N LYS A 194 -1.89 19.43 -16.82
CA LYS A 194 -1.37 19.08 -18.15
C LYS A 194 -0.87 17.64 -18.23
N GLN A 195 -0.26 17.15 -17.14
CA GLN A 195 0.24 15.78 -17.03
C GLN A 195 -0.86 14.79 -16.69
N ALA A 196 -1.94 15.22 -16.02
CA ALA A 196 -3.07 14.36 -15.67
C ALA A 196 -3.63 13.61 -16.89
N ASN A 197 -3.70 14.24 -18.08
CA ASN A 197 -4.14 13.55 -19.30
C ASN A 197 -3.13 12.53 -19.82
N GLN A 198 -1.83 12.79 -19.68
CA GLN A 198 -0.77 11.85 -20.07
C GLN A 198 -0.75 10.65 -19.12
N VAL A 199 -0.90 10.89 -17.81
CA VAL A 199 -1.04 9.83 -16.80
C VAL A 199 -2.29 9.01 -17.04
N LEU A 200 -3.44 9.64 -17.37
CA LEU A 200 -4.66 8.93 -17.72
C LEU A 200 -4.48 8.02 -18.94
N HIS A 201 -3.83 8.54 -19.99
CA HIS A 201 -3.52 7.76 -21.18
C HIS A 201 -2.57 6.59 -20.86
N ALA A 202 -1.55 6.81 -20.03
CA ALA A 202 -0.64 5.75 -19.59
C ALA A 202 -1.39 4.68 -18.76
N PHE A 203 -2.30 5.08 -17.86
CA PHE A 203 -3.14 4.15 -17.11
C PHE A 203 -4.08 3.35 -18.01
N HIS A 204 -4.57 3.97 -19.10
CA HIS A 204 -5.33 3.28 -20.13
C HIS A 204 -4.51 2.24 -20.88
N GLN A 205 -3.31 2.60 -21.35
CA GLN A 205 -2.42 1.69 -22.08
C GLN A 205 -1.96 0.50 -21.23
N VAL A 206 -1.73 0.71 -19.94
CA VAL A 206 -1.34 -0.35 -19.00
C VAL A 206 -2.56 -1.18 -18.56
N GLY A 207 -3.78 -0.68 -18.75
CA GLY A 207 -5.01 -1.38 -18.35
C GLY A 207 -5.36 -1.24 -16.87
N ILE A 208 -4.84 -0.22 -16.19
CA ILE A 208 -5.21 0.12 -14.80
C ILE A 208 -6.60 0.76 -14.76
N VAL A 209 -6.90 1.57 -15.77
CA VAL A 209 -8.14 2.33 -15.94
C VAL A 209 -8.56 2.22 -17.39
N PHE A 210 -9.85 2.26 -17.73
CA PHE A 210 -10.27 2.40 -19.13
C PHE A 210 -10.88 3.78 -19.39
N HIS A 211 -10.41 4.45 -20.44
CA HIS A 211 -10.93 5.73 -20.92
C HIS A 211 -10.96 5.70 -22.44
N PHE A 212 -12.14 5.85 -23.03
CA PHE A 212 -12.34 5.74 -24.47
C PHE A 212 -12.48 7.14 -25.10
N SER A 213 -11.39 7.89 -25.15
CA SER A 213 -11.40 9.26 -25.71
C SER A 213 -11.87 9.35 -27.17
N GLN A 214 -11.77 8.26 -27.94
CA GLN A 214 -12.09 8.18 -29.36
C GLN A 214 -13.47 7.56 -29.64
N SER A 215 -14.26 7.19 -28.62
CA SER A 215 -15.58 6.59 -28.84
C SER A 215 -16.55 7.58 -29.50
N PRO A 216 -17.51 7.12 -30.33
CA PRO A 216 -18.56 8.00 -30.86
C PRO A 216 -19.50 8.51 -29.76
N ASP A 217 -19.70 7.74 -28.69
CA ASP A 217 -20.59 8.08 -27.59
C ASP A 217 -19.97 9.11 -26.64
N GLU A 218 -20.66 10.24 -26.44
CA GLU A 218 -20.22 11.33 -25.55
C GLU A 218 -20.11 10.89 -24.08
N GLU A 219 -20.95 9.96 -23.65
CA GLU A 219 -20.88 9.41 -22.29
C GLU A 219 -19.61 8.57 -22.05
N LEU A 220 -19.11 7.89 -23.09
CA LEU A 220 -17.88 7.08 -23.00
C LEU A 220 -16.62 7.93 -23.14
N LYS A 221 -16.68 9.04 -23.90
CA LYS A 221 -15.58 10.02 -24.00
C LYS A 221 -15.25 10.68 -22.67
N THR A 222 -16.28 10.90 -21.85
CA THR A 222 -16.18 11.55 -20.54
C THR A 222 -15.99 10.54 -19.40
N ALA A 223 -16.41 9.29 -19.60
CA ALA A 223 -16.28 8.24 -18.59
C ALA A 223 -14.86 7.69 -18.45
N VAL A 224 -14.38 7.65 -17.20
CA VAL A 224 -13.16 6.98 -16.77
C VAL A 224 -13.54 5.81 -15.88
N PHE A 225 -13.31 4.58 -16.35
CA PHE A 225 -13.60 3.35 -15.62
C PHE A 225 -12.41 2.96 -14.74
N LEU A 226 -12.57 3.15 -13.43
CA LEU A 226 -11.54 2.85 -12.42
C LEU A 226 -11.40 1.36 -12.14
N LYS A 227 -12.43 0.56 -12.47
CA LYS A 227 -12.44 -0.89 -12.29
C LYS A 227 -12.62 -1.58 -13.65
N PRO A 228 -11.55 -1.72 -14.44
CA PRO A 228 -11.57 -2.32 -15.79
C PRO A 228 -12.23 -3.70 -15.83
N LYS A 229 -12.04 -4.50 -14.77
CA LYS A 229 -12.59 -5.85 -14.71
C LYS A 229 -14.12 -5.87 -14.77
N ASN A 230 -14.83 -4.93 -14.15
CA ASN A 230 -16.29 -4.92 -14.23
C ASN A 230 -16.75 -4.75 -15.68
N VAL A 231 -16.04 -3.94 -16.46
CA VAL A 231 -16.32 -3.76 -17.89
C VAL A 231 -15.98 -5.04 -18.67
N LEU A 232 -14.84 -5.66 -18.38
CA LEU A 232 -14.44 -6.92 -19.02
C LEU A 232 -15.41 -8.07 -18.71
N ASP A 233 -15.82 -8.23 -17.45
CA ASP A 233 -16.76 -9.25 -17.02
C ASP A 233 -18.11 -9.05 -17.73
N THR A 234 -18.62 -7.82 -17.80
CA THR A 234 -19.85 -7.54 -18.58
C THR A 234 -19.69 -7.85 -20.07
N TYR A 235 -18.50 -7.64 -20.63
CA TYR A 235 -18.22 -7.95 -22.02
C TYR A 235 -18.15 -9.47 -22.25
N PHE A 236 -17.43 -10.20 -21.40
CA PHE A 236 -17.36 -11.66 -21.47
C PHE A 236 -18.73 -12.31 -21.27
N ASP A 237 -19.53 -11.82 -20.32
CA ASP A 237 -20.91 -12.27 -20.10
C ASP A 237 -21.78 -12.04 -21.33
N SER A 238 -21.64 -10.89 -22.01
CA SER A 238 -22.36 -10.60 -23.26
C SER A 238 -22.03 -11.58 -24.39
N LEU A 239 -20.83 -12.16 -24.35
CA LEU A 239 -20.35 -13.17 -25.30
C LEU A 239 -20.67 -14.61 -24.85
N GLY A 240 -21.29 -14.80 -23.67
CA GLY A 240 -21.51 -16.11 -23.08
C GLY A 240 -20.22 -16.82 -22.64
N LEU A 241 -19.13 -16.07 -22.45
CA LEU A 241 -17.83 -16.60 -22.07
C LEU A 241 -17.57 -16.33 -20.59
N THR A 242 -16.93 -17.28 -19.91
CA THR A 242 -16.36 -17.03 -18.58
C THR A 242 -14.89 -16.68 -18.74
N PRO A 243 -14.37 -15.62 -18.09
CA PRO A 243 -12.97 -15.25 -18.23
C PRO A 243 -12.08 -16.41 -17.73
N PRO A 244 -10.95 -16.68 -18.41
CA PRO A 244 -10.10 -17.84 -18.12
C PRO A 244 -9.58 -17.85 -16.69
N THR A 245 -9.35 -16.67 -16.10
CA THR A 245 -8.95 -16.52 -14.70
C THR A 245 -10.02 -17.03 -13.73
N THR A 246 -11.30 -16.76 -14.01
CA THR A 246 -12.40 -17.23 -13.17
C THR A 246 -12.59 -18.74 -13.32
N GLN A 247 -12.43 -19.28 -14.53
CA GLN A 247 -12.46 -20.74 -14.76
C GLN A 247 -11.40 -21.46 -13.93
N GLN A 248 -10.16 -20.96 -13.92
CA GLN A 248 -9.07 -21.53 -13.11
C GLN A 248 -9.38 -21.51 -11.61
N TYR A 249 -9.99 -20.44 -11.10
CA TYR A 249 -10.40 -20.39 -9.69
C TYR A 249 -11.50 -21.39 -9.37
N ILE A 250 -12.47 -21.57 -10.28
CA ILE A 250 -13.55 -22.55 -10.11
C ILE A 250 -12.98 -23.97 -10.11
N GLU A 251 -12.14 -24.30 -11.09
CA GLU A 251 -11.50 -25.63 -11.19
C GLU A 251 -10.66 -25.92 -9.94
N LYS A 252 -9.78 -24.99 -9.53
CA LYS A 252 -8.97 -25.15 -8.33
C LYS A 252 -9.82 -25.33 -7.08
N ARG A 253 -10.91 -24.56 -6.96
CA ARG A 253 -11.85 -24.70 -5.84
C ARG A 253 -12.52 -26.07 -5.85
N GLN A 254 -12.99 -26.55 -7.00
CA GLN A 254 -13.60 -27.88 -7.13
C GLN A 254 -12.63 -28.99 -6.73
N LEU A 255 -11.36 -28.88 -7.12
CA LEU A 255 -10.32 -29.84 -6.71
C LEU A 255 -10.14 -29.87 -5.19
N LEU A 256 -10.08 -28.71 -4.54
CA LEU A 256 -9.96 -28.61 -3.09
C LEU A 256 -11.22 -29.12 -2.35
N GLU A 257 -12.41 -28.82 -2.86
CA GLU A 257 -13.67 -29.33 -2.32
C GLU A 257 -13.75 -30.87 -2.47
N ALA A 258 -13.27 -31.42 -3.58
CA ALA A 258 -13.19 -32.86 -3.79
C ALA A 258 -12.17 -33.53 -2.85
N GLU A 259 -10.99 -32.91 -2.66
CA GLU A 259 -10.00 -33.39 -1.68
C GLU A 259 -10.58 -33.36 -0.26
N LEU A 260 -11.22 -32.26 0.13
CA LEU A 260 -11.90 -32.12 1.42
C LEU A 260 -12.95 -33.22 1.61
N ALA A 261 -13.82 -33.43 0.62
CA ALA A 261 -14.86 -34.45 0.66
C ALA A 261 -14.29 -35.87 0.83
N SER A 262 -13.09 -36.14 0.30
CA SER A 262 -12.42 -37.44 0.46
C SER A 262 -11.85 -37.66 1.86
N ILE A 263 -11.37 -36.61 2.53
CA ILE A 263 -10.72 -36.66 3.85
C ILE A 263 -11.75 -36.54 5.00
N MET A 264 -12.85 -35.83 4.76
CA MET A 264 -13.93 -35.60 5.74
C MET A 264 -14.43 -36.88 6.44
N PRO A 265 -14.76 -37.98 5.74
CA PRO A 265 -15.29 -39.18 6.41
C PRO A 265 -14.27 -39.82 7.35
N GLU A 266 -12.98 -39.82 6.99
CA GLU A 266 -11.92 -40.37 7.84
C GLU A 266 -11.70 -39.49 9.07
N HIS A 267 -11.70 -38.17 8.90
CA HIS A 267 -11.63 -37.21 9.99
C HIS A 267 -12.79 -37.39 10.97
N ASP A 268 -14.01 -37.48 10.46
CA ASP A 268 -15.22 -37.58 11.28
C ASP A 268 -15.29 -38.92 12.02
N ALA A 269 -14.87 -40.02 11.38
CA ALA A 269 -14.77 -41.33 12.02
C ALA A 269 -13.77 -41.33 13.18
N LEU A 270 -12.56 -40.78 12.97
CA LEU A 270 -11.53 -40.69 14.01
C LEU A 270 -11.94 -39.72 15.13
N GLN A 271 -12.59 -38.61 14.80
CA GLN A 271 -13.09 -37.65 15.77
C GLN A 271 -14.23 -38.23 16.61
N HIS A 272 -15.16 -38.96 15.99
CA HIS A 272 -16.23 -39.65 16.71
C HIS A 272 -15.64 -40.69 17.69
N LEU A 273 -14.69 -41.50 17.22
CA LEU A 273 -14.03 -42.49 18.07
C LEU A 273 -13.27 -41.84 19.24
N LYS A 274 -12.57 -40.72 19.00
CA LYS A 274 -11.96 -39.93 20.08
C LYS A 274 -12.99 -39.48 21.12
N ASN A 275 -14.09 -38.88 20.67
CA ASN A 275 -15.14 -38.38 21.54
C ASN A 275 -15.79 -39.52 22.36
N GLU A 276 -15.99 -40.69 21.76
CA GLU A 276 -16.52 -41.85 22.45
C GLU A 276 -15.58 -42.34 23.57
N LEU A 277 -14.29 -42.46 23.26
CA LEU A 277 -13.28 -42.87 24.24
C LEU A 277 -13.14 -41.86 25.38
N ASP A 278 -13.12 -40.56 25.05
CA ASP A 278 -13.05 -39.47 26.02
C ASP A 278 -14.30 -39.45 26.91
N ASN A 279 -15.49 -39.65 26.34
CA ASN A 279 -16.73 -39.74 27.12
C ASN A 279 -16.74 -40.94 28.08
N VAL A 280 -16.24 -42.10 27.65
CA VAL A 280 -16.12 -43.28 28.51
C VAL A 280 -15.10 -43.04 29.63
N ALA A 281 -13.98 -42.37 29.31
CA ALA A 281 -12.97 -41.97 30.31
C ALA A 281 -13.56 -40.99 31.33
N HIS A 282 -14.31 -39.99 30.88
CA HIS A 282 -14.96 -39.00 31.74
C HIS A 282 -15.99 -39.65 32.66
N LYS A 283 -16.94 -40.44 32.12
CA LYS A 283 -17.97 -41.13 32.91
C LYS A 283 -17.37 -41.99 34.01
N ARG A 284 -16.31 -42.74 33.70
CA ARG A 284 -15.66 -43.61 34.69
C ARG A 284 -14.86 -42.83 35.73
N THR A 285 -14.24 -41.72 35.34
CA THR A 285 -13.48 -40.87 36.26
C THR A 285 -14.41 -40.10 37.18
N SER A 286 -15.52 -39.57 36.65
CA SER A 286 -16.53 -38.89 37.46
C SER A 286 -17.18 -39.85 38.45
N ILE A 287 -17.53 -41.08 38.06
CA ILE A 287 -18.03 -42.11 38.98
C ILE A 287 -17.02 -42.36 40.11
N PHE A 288 -15.73 -42.47 39.79
CA PHE A 288 -14.70 -42.65 40.81
C PHE A 288 -14.65 -41.45 41.78
N CYS A 289 -14.72 -40.22 41.28
CA CYS A 289 -14.76 -39.02 42.12
C CYS A 289 -16.00 -39.01 43.02
N TYR A 290 -17.19 -39.31 42.49
CA TYR A 290 -18.41 -39.39 43.30
C TYR A 290 -18.32 -40.47 44.38
N LEU A 291 -17.79 -41.65 44.05
CA LEU A 291 -17.58 -42.74 45.01
C LEU A 291 -16.56 -42.34 46.10
N SER A 292 -15.48 -41.64 45.72
CA SER A 292 -14.49 -41.14 46.68
C SER A 292 -15.11 -40.10 47.62
N SER A 293 -15.89 -39.15 47.09
CA SER A 293 -16.60 -38.15 47.90
C SER A 293 -17.62 -38.80 48.84
N LEU A 294 -18.37 -39.80 48.35
CA LEU A 294 -19.29 -40.57 49.18
C LEU A 294 -18.56 -41.33 50.29
N GLY A 295 -17.38 -41.88 50.00
CA GLY A 295 -16.52 -42.53 51.00
C GLY A 295 -16.01 -41.57 52.08
N LEU A 296 -15.64 -40.34 51.72
CA LEU A 296 -15.24 -39.31 52.67
C LEU A 296 -16.39 -38.90 53.59
N VAL A 297 -17.58 -38.67 53.02
CA VAL A 297 -18.80 -38.38 53.81
C VAL A 297 -19.13 -39.54 54.73
N GLY A 298 -19.09 -40.78 54.23
CA GLY A 298 -19.33 -41.97 55.02
C GLY A 298 -18.32 -42.14 56.16
N SER A 299 -17.05 -41.82 55.93
CA SER A 299 -16.00 -41.86 56.96
C SER A 299 -16.27 -40.82 58.06
N PHE A 300 -16.69 -39.61 57.68
CA PHE A 300 -17.07 -38.58 58.65
C PHE A 300 -18.30 -38.99 59.46
N SER A 301 -19.34 -39.52 58.81
CA SER A 301 -20.55 -40.03 59.47
C SER A 301 -20.23 -41.19 60.41
N LEU A 302 -19.31 -42.07 60.03
CA LEU A 302 -18.84 -43.17 60.87
C LEU A 302 -18.15 -42.62 62.13
N TYR A 303 -17.24 -41.66 62.00
CA TYR A 303 -16.60 -41.04 63.17
C TYR A 303 -17.60 -40.36 64.11
N ALA A 304 -18.60 -39.66 63.58
CA ALA A 304 -19.65 -39.05 64.38
C ALA A 304 -20.48 -40.10 65.13
N TRP A 305 -20.90 -41.17 64.44
CA TRP A 305 -21.66 -42.25 65.06
C TRP A 305 -20.86 -42.98 66.14
N LEU A 306 -19.58 -43.28 65.90
CA LEU A 306 -18.71 -43.89 66.90
C LEU A 306 -18.53 -42.98 68.12
N SER A 307 -18.29 -41.68 67.92
CA SER A 307 -17.91 -40.76 69.01
C SER A 307 -19.06 -40.28 69.88
N PHE A 308 -20.31 -40.33 69.38
CA PHE A 308 -21.48 -39.84 70.13
C PHE A 308 -22.40 -40.95 70.62
N ILE A 309 -22.40 -42.13 69.98
CA ILE A 309 -23.35 -43.22 70.31
C ILE A 309 -22.65 -44.39 71.00
N HIS A 310 -21.45 -44.80 70.54
CA HIS A 310 -20.80 -46.05 70.99
C HIS A 310 -19.60 -45.83 71.92
N PHE A 311 -18.74 -44.87 71.60
CA PHE A 311 -17.50 -44.57 72.32
C PHE A 311 -17.52 -43.13 72.83
N SER A 312 -16.80 -42.87 73.90
CA SER A 312 -16.57 -41.51 74.40
C SER A 312 -15.51 -40.79 73.56
N TRP A 313 -15.58 -39.46 73.53
CA TRP A 313 -14.65 -38.61 72.78
C TRP A 313 -13.18 -38.83 73.16
N ASP A 314 -12.89 -39.10 74.43
CA ASP A 314 -11.53 -39.36 74.96
C ASP A 314 -10.83 -40.58 74.31
N ILE A 315 -11.61 -41.60 73.90
CA ILE A 315 -11.07 -42.78 73.20
C ILE A 315 -10.86 -42.48 71.69
N MET A 316 -11.72 -41.64 71.11
CA MET A 316 -11.71 -41.32 69.67
C MET A 316 -10.75 -40.18 69.29
N GLU A 317 -10.35 -39.34 70.25
CA GLU A 317 -9.40 -38.24 70.06
C GLU A 317 -8.09 -38.67 69.38
N PRO A 318 -7.32 -39.66 69.89
CA PRO A 318 -6.08 -40.08 69.23
C PRO A 318 -6.34 -40.70 67.84
N VAL A 319 -7.45 -41.41 67.65
CA VAL A 319 -7.79 -42.06 66.37
C VAL A 319 -8.05 -41.02 65.27
N THR A 320 -8.81 -39.98 65.58
CA THR A 320 -9.10 -38.90 64.63
C THR A 320 -7.86 -38.07 64.31
N TYR A 321 -7.00 -37.84 65.31
CA TYR A 321 -5.69 -37.19 65.12
C TYR A 321 -4.80 -37.97 64.13
N PHE A 322 -4.60 -39.27 64.35
CA PHE A 322 -3.78 -40.10 63.46
C PHE A 322 -4.38 -40.21 62.05
N THR A 323 -5.71 -40.20 61.93
CA THR A 323 -6.38 -40.20 60.62
C THR A 323 -6.10 -38.92 59.85
N GLY A 324 -6.24 -37.75 60.49
CA GLY A 324 -5.94 -36.46 59.88
C GLY A 324 -4.48 -36.36 59.42
N PHE A 325 -3.55 -36.77 60.29
CA PHE A 325 -2.12 -36.83 59.95
C PHE A 325 -1.85 -37.82 58.80
N GLY A 326 -2.55 -38.96 58.78
CA GLY A 326 -2.49 -39.95 57.70
C GLY A 326 -2.89 -39.39 56.34
N VAL A 327 -3.94 -38.57 56.26
CA VAL A 327 -4.35 -37.90 55.01
C VAL A 327 -3.26 -36.96 54.50
N SER A 328 -2.61 -36.20 55.39
CA SER A 328 -1.46 -35.34 55.02
C SER A 328 -0.27 -36.15 54.50
N ILE A 329 0.04 -37.30 55.10
CA ILE A 329 1.09 -38.22 54.60
C ILE A 329 0.73 -38.72 53.19
N VAL A 330 -0.53 -39.14 52.97
CA VAL A 330 -0.98 -39.60 51.64
C VAL A 330 -0.90 -38.48 50.61
N GLY A 331 -1.29 -37.25 50.95
CA GLY A 331 -1.16 -36.09 50.07
C GLY A 331 0.31 -35.79 49.70
N TYR A 332 1.21 -35.83 50.68
CA TYR A 332 2.64 -35.60 50.45
C TYR A 332 3.30 -36.72 49.63
N THR A 333 2.98 -37.97 49.92
CA THR A 333 3.47 -39.12 49.13
C THR A 333 2.96 -39.05 47.69
N TRP A 334 1.69 -38.66 47.48
CA TRP A 334 1.14 -38.42 46.15
C TRP A 334 1.91 -37.34 45.38
N TRP A 335 2.13 -36.18 46.02
CA TRP A 335 2.91 -35.08 45.43
C TRP A 335 4.32 -35.54 45.04
N THR A 336 4.98 -36.32 45.89
CA THR A 336 6.32 -36.88 45.63
C THR A 336 6.34 -37.79 44.40
N PHE A 337 5.29 -38.60 44.20
CA PHE A 337 5.22 -39.51 43.04
C PHE A 337 4.76 -38.83 41.74
N THR A 338 3.90 -37.82 41.83
CA THR A 338 3.27 -37.21 40.65
C THR A 338 3.85 -35.84 40.28
N ASN A 339 4.66 -35.22 41.16
CA ASN A 339 5.14 -33.84 41.05
C ASN A 339 4.01 -32.83 40.77
N LYS A 340 2.78 -33.17 41.19
CA LYS A 340 1.59 -32.32 41.08
C LYS A 340 1.04 -32.07 42.48
N GLU A 341 0.67 -30.83 42.74
CA GLU A 341 0.04 -30.44 44.00
C GLU A 341 -1.22 -31.27 44.24
N TYR A 342 -1.47 -31.61 45.51
CA TYR A 342 -2.67 -32.31 45.93
C TYR A 342 -3.85 -31.35 45.85
N ASP A 343 -4.42 -31.27 44.66
CA ASP A 343 -5.61 -30.49 44.34
C ASP A 343 -6.60 -31.39 43.60
N TYR A 344 -7.89 -31.14 43.81
CA TYR A 344 -8.97 -31.96 43.26
C TYR A 344 -8.95 -31.97 41.73
N GLU A 345 -8.62 -30.84 41.10
CA GLU A 345 -8.48 -30.72 39.65
C GLU A 345 -7.30 -31.57 39.14
N ASN A 346 -6.15 -31.47 39.80
CA ASN A 346 -4.96 -32.26 39.46
C ASN A 346 -5.18 -33.78 39.58
N ILE A 347 -5.92 -34.21 40.62
CA ILE A 347 -6.26 -35.63 40.82
C ILE A 347 -7.22 -36.10 39.74
N TYR A 348 -8.25 -35.32 39.44
CA TYR A 348 -9.20 -35.63 38.37
C TYR A 348 -8.48 -35.79 37.03
N ASP A 349 -7.66 -34.81 36.66
CA ASP A 349 -6.92 -34.81 35.40
C ASP A 349 -5.94 -35.96 35.31
N TYR A 350 -5.24 -36.28 36.40
CA TYR A 350 -4.31 -37.40 36.41
C TYR A 350 -5.04 -38.75 36.20
N LEU A 351 -6.15 -38.98 36.92
CA LEU A 351 -6.94 -40.20 36.78
C LEU A 351 -7.59 -40.30 35.39
N PHE A 352 -8.12 -39.18 34.88
CA PHE A 352 -8.68 -39.07 33.55
C PHE A 352 -7.64 -39.39 32.48
N GLN A 353 -6.48 -38.73 32.50
CA GLN A 353 -5.40 -38.95 31.53
C GLN A 353 -4.87 -40.39 31.58
N ARG A 354 -4.67 -40.95 32.77
CA ARG A 354 -4.22 -42.33 32.94
C ARG A 354 -5.23 -43.33 32.34
N ARG A 355 -6.52 -43.07 32.51
CA ARG A 355 -7.58 -43.95 32.00
C ARG A 355 -7.79 -43.77 30.50
N ARG A 356 -7.71 -42.54 30.01
CA ARG A 356 -7.74 -42.18 28.58
C ARG A 356 -6.61 -42.87 27.84
N ARG A 357 -5.36 -42.78 28.31
CA ARG A 357 -4.21 -43.49 27.70
C ARG A 357 -4.47 -44.99 27.57
N LYS A 358 -4.92 -45.65 28.65
CA LYS A 358 -5.28 -47.08 28.60
C LYS A 358 -6.39 -47.40 27.60
N LEU A 359 -7.35 -46.50 27.40
CA LEU A 359 -8.42 -46.68 26.41
C LEU A 359 -7.90 -46.48 24.98
N TYR A 360 -7.03 -45.50 24.77
CA TYR A 360 -6.38 -45.25 23.48
C TYR A 360 -5.49 -46.43 23.08
N ASP A 361 -4.68 -46.95 24.00
CA ASP A 361 -3.83 -48.12 23.77
C ASP A 361 -4.67 -49.36 23.39
N ARG A 362 -5.82 -49.55 24.04
CA ARG A 362 -6.74 -50.67 23.75
C ARG A 362 -7.44 -50.52 22.40
N ALA A 363 -7.81 -49.31 22.03
CA ALA A 363 -8.44 -49.00 20.77
C ALA A 363 -7.43 -48.85 19.62
N SER A 364 -6.11 -48.93 19.90
CA SER A 364 -5.04 -48.60 18.95
C SER A 364 -5.27 -47.24 18.26
N PHE A 365 -5.75 -46.26 19.02
CA PHE A 365 -6.10 -44.94 18.50
C PHE A 365 -4.86 -44.07 18.28
N ASP A 366 -4.66 -43.62 17.04
CA ASP A 366 -3.56 -42.74 16.69
C ASP A 366 -3.99 -41.26 16.76
N GLU A 367 -3.59 -40.60 17.85
CA GLU A 367 -3.85 -39.17 18.06
C GLU A 367 -3.05 -38.28 17.08
N THR A 368 -1.87 -38.74 16.62
CA THR A 368 -1.05 -37.98 15.68
C THR A 368 -1.70 -37.92 14.31
N LYS A 369 -2.28 -39.04 13.85
CA LYS A 369 -3.02 -39.12 12.60
C LYS A 369 -4.21 -38.16 12.58
N LEU A 370 -5.02 -38.14 13.64
CA LEU A 370 -6.14 -37.18 13.76
C LEU A 370 -5.65 -35.73 13.74
N GLY A 371 -4.52 -35.43 14.41
CA GLY A 371 -3.93 -34.10 14.40
C GLY A 371 -3.52 -33.62 13.01
N VAL A 372 -2.85 -34.49 12.24
CA VAL A 372 -2.47 -34.21 10.84
C VAL A 372 -3.71 -33.99 9.96
N LEU A 373 -4.72 -34.85 10.11
CA LEU A 373 -5.96 -34.74 9.34
C LEU A 373 -6.71 -33.43 9.63
N ARG A 374 -6.82 -33.06 10.91
CA ARG A 374 -7.42 -31.78 11.32
C ARG A 374 -6.66 -30.58 10.75
N ALA A 375 -5.33 -30.61 10.79
CA ALA A 375 -4.50 -29.56 10.21
C ALA A 375 -4.70 -29.46 8.68
N ARG A 376 -4.82 -30.60 7.99
CA ARG A 376 -5.08 -30.64 6.54
C ARG A 376 -6.45 -30.08 6.19
N VAL A 377 -7.50 -30.48 6.92
CA VAL A 377 -8.86 -29.94 6.75
C VAL A 377 -8.88 -28.42 6.95
N ALA A 378 -8.25 -27.93 8.01
CA ALA A 378 -8.17 -26.49 8.28
C ALA A 378 -7.39 -25.73 7.19
N ALA A 379 -6.32 -26.32 6.65
CA ALA A 379 -5.55 -25.74 5.55
C ALA A 379 -6.37 -25.65 4.26
N ILE A 380 -7.07 -26.73 3.88
CA ILE A 380 -7.93 -26.76 2.69
C ILE A 380 -9.06 -25.73 2.82
N GLN A 381 -9.73 -25.66 3.98
CA GLN A 381 -10.78 -24.67 4.20
C GLN A 381 -10.26 -23.24 4.05
N LYS A 382 -9.08 -22.94 4.62
CA LYS A 382 -8.43 -21.63 4.47
C LYS A 382 -8.12 -21.33 3.00
N GLU A 383 -7.67 -22.30 2.22
CA GLU A 383 -7.41 -22.11 0.79
C GLU A 383 -8.70 -21.85 -0.01
N ILE A 384 -9.79 -22.55 0.31
CA ILE A 384 -11.11 -22.32 -0.29
C ILE A 384 -11.59 -20.89 0.02
N ASP A 385 -11.48 -20.44 1.27
CA ASP A 385 -11.89 -19.08 1.67
C ASP A 385 -11.07 -18.01 0.95
N VAL A 386 -9.76 -18.24 0.76
CA VAL A 386 -8.88 -17.36 0.00
C VAL A 386 -9.27 -17.32 -1.48
N ILE A 387 -9.59 -18.47 -2.09
CA ILE A 387 -10.04 -18.52 -3.49
C ILE A 387 -11.40 -17.84 -3.65
N ALA A 388 -12.33 -18.04 -2.71
CA ALA A 388 -13.62 -17.36 -2.70
C ALA A 388 -13.46 -15.84 -2.60
N ALA A 389 -12.57 -15.36 -1.72
CA ALA A 389 -12.25 -13.95 -1.61
C ALA A 389 -11.64 -13.39 -2.91
N LYS A 390 -10.73 -14.13 -3.56
CA LYS A 390 -10.13 -13.77 -4.87
C LYS A 390 -11.17 -13.71 -5.99
N ALA A 391 -12.15 -14.62 -5.98
CA ALA A 391 -13.24 -14.62 -6.95
C ALA A 391 -14.18 -13.42 -6.74
N ALA A 392 -14.47 -13.05 -5.48
CA ALA A 392 -15.40 -11.97 -5.14
C ALA A 392 -14.78 -10.55 -5.25
N LYS A 393 -13.48 -10.39 -4.99
CA LYS A 393 -12.74 -9.11 -5.11
C LYS A 393 -11.51 -9.31 -5.98
N PRO A 394 -11.68 -9.28 -7.31
CA PRO A 394 -10.57 -9.44 -8.21
C PRO A 394 -9.96 -8.05 -8.42
N THR A 395 -9.07 -7.66 -7.50
CA THR A 395 -8.25 -6.46 -7.67
C THR A 395 -7.48 -6.58 -8.98
N CYS A 396 -7.50 -5.51 -9.78
CA CYS A 396 -6.91 -5.49 -11.11
C CYS A 396 -5.40 -5.76 -11.10
N ILE A 397 -4.72 -5.60 -9.96
CA ILE A 397 -3.31 -5.93 -9.85
C ILE A 397 -3.02 -6.46 -8.44
N GLN A 398 -2.27 -7.56 -8.44
CA GLN A 398 -1.53 -8.23 -7.39
C GLN A 398 -0.82 -7.31 -6.35
N GLY A 399 -1.57 -6.50 -5.58
CA GLY A 399 -1.03 -5.48 -4.65
C GLY A 399 -1.24 -5.75 -3.16
N GLN A 400 -1.93 -6.82 -2.80
CA GLN A 400 -2.00 -7.31 -1.41
C GLN A 400 -1.68 -8.80 -1.36
N PHE A 401 -0.52 -9.16 -1.91
CA PHE A 401 0.20 -10.34 -1.44
C PHE A 401 1.10 -9.88 -0.28
N ILE A 402 1.17 -10.67 0.80
CA ILE A 402 2.20 -10.61 1.84
C ILE A 402 2.00 -9.48 2.88
N LYS A 403 1.03 -9.66 3.78
CA LYS A 403 1.43 -9.75 5.19
C LYS A 403 1.47 -11.23 5.54
N GLU A 404 2.55 -11.89 5.10
CA GLU A 404 3.04 -13.05 5.83
C GLU A 404 3.66 -12.51 7.11
N ALA A 405 2.97 -12.75 8.22
CA ALA A 405 3.52 -12.87 9.56
C ALA A 405 2.62 -13.86 10.31
#